data_AF-A0A7C3QS22-F1
#
_entry.id   AF-A0A7C3QS22-F1
#
_cell.length_a   1.000
_cell.length_b   1.000
_cell.length_c   1.000
_cell.angle_alpha   90.00
_cell.angle_beta   90.00
_cell.angle_gamma   90.00
#
_symmetry.space_group_name_H-M   'P 1'
#
loop_
_entity.id
_entity.type
_entity.pdbx_description
1 polymer ?
#
loop_
_entity_poly.entity_id
_entity_poly.type
_entity_poly.pdbx_seq_one_letter_code
_entity_poly.pdbx_strand_id
1 'polypeptide(L)'
;MLDACRIKISHLYDKLSSLSNSRTRLLPHQIEATYHVVTSVAPRFILADEVGLGKTIEAGLILKELMFRKGFSRILVCAPATLLVQWQQEMKNKFNERFEIINRSNFQEAASSWQKYPRVITSIDFIKNPKYGEEILRTRWDVVVFDEAHRLRRDYAKVTHAYGFAEKISNKCQGLLLLTATPFRGKLEELFFLIRLVDPHILGPYTSFVQEYMMRSGDERAMNDLKNKITKVMLRRRKIEVGGFTKRHAITVRLELSPEERIFYDETTEYVKREYNLAMAEKSRATGFIMIVFQKLLDSSTRALLRALENRKMMLENKMHFPVSSFMDFDEDDFDALEN
;
A
#
# COMPACT_ATOMS: atom_id res chain seq x y z
N MET A 1 11.52 -22.50 -26.70
CA MET A 1 10.98 -21.30 -26.01
C MET A 1 12.05 -20.55 -25.22
N LEU A 2 12.90 -21.21 -24.43
CA LEU A 2 13.97 -20.55 -23.65
C LEU A 2 14.97 -19.77 -24.53
N ASP A 3 15.34 -20.28 -25.70
CA ASP A 3 16.27 -19.59 -26.61
C ASP A 3 15.68 -18.36 -27.28
N ALA A 4 14.39 -18.39 -27.65
CA ALA A 4 13.68 -17.22 -28.18
C ALA A 4 13.51 -16.13 -27.12
N CYS A 5 13.25 -16.51 -25.86
CA CYS A 5 13.28 -15.58 -24.73
C CYS A 5 14.68 -15.00 -24.54
N ARG A 6 15.74 -15.82 -24.57
CA ARG A 6 17.14 -15.34 -24.46
C ARG A 6 17.51 -14.34 -25.54
N ILE A 7 17.12 -14.60 -26.80
CA ILE A 7 17.39 -13.68 -27.92
C ILE A 7 16.58 -12.37 -27.76
N LYS A 8 15.29 -12.44 -27.38
CA LYS A 8 14.49 -11.25 -27.06
C LYS A 8 15.06 -10.45 -25.90
N ILE A 9 15.47 -11.14 -24.84
CA ILE A 9 16.07 -10.54 -23.64
C ILE A 9 17.40 -9.87 -24.01
N SER A 10 18.28 -10.53 -24.76
CA SER A 10 19.54 -9.96 -25.25
C SER A 10 19.32 -8.67 -26.04
N HIS A 11 18.35 -8.68 -26.96
CA HIS A 11 18.01 -7.50 -27.75
C HIS A 11 17.34 -6.39 -26.92
N LEU A 12 16.58 -6.73 -25.88
CA LEU A 12 16.01 -5.76 -24.93
C LEU A 12 17.08 -5.17 -24.01
N TYR A 13 18.08 -5.95 -23.59
CA TYR A 13 19.24 -5.47 -22.85
C TYR A 13 20.05 -4.47 -23.67
N ASP A 14 20.32 -4.76 -24.95
CA ASP A 14 21.00 -3.82 -25.84
C ASP A 14 20.19 -2.52 -26.03
N LYS A 15 18.86 -2.63 -26.04
CA LYS A 15 17.97 -1.45 -26.06
C LYS A 15 17.93 -0.69 -24.74
N LEU A 16 18.22 -1.33 -23.60
CA LEU A 16 18.22 -0.78 -22.24
C LEU A 16 19.66 -0.57 -21.75
N SER A 17 20.35 0.40 -22.36
CA SER A 17 21.78 0.65 -22.19
C SER A 17 22.21 1.08 -20.78
N SER A 18 21.30 1.57 -19.92
CA SER A 18 21.68 1.95 -18.54
C SER A 18 21.86 0.75 -17.60
N LEU A 19 21.42 -0.44 -18.04
CA LEU A 19 21.40 -1.67 -17.23
C LEU A 19 22.76 -2.31 -17.04
N SER A 20 23.75 -1.98 -17.88
CA SER A 20 25.12 -2.46 -17.78
C SER A 20 25.81 -2.10 -16.45
N ASN A 21 25.31 -1.04 -15.77
CA ASN A 21 25.83 -0.57 -14.49
C ASN A 21 25.02 -1.02 -13.26
N SER A 22 23.96 -1.81 -13.43
CA SER A 22 23.18 -2.33 -12.30
C SER A 22 23.86 -3.57 -11.68
N ARG A 23 24.09 -3.58 -10.37
CA ARG A 23 24.79 -4.68 -9.66
C ARG A 23 23.90 -5.91 -9.37
N THR A 24 22.77 -6.01 -10.06
CA THR A 24 21.71 -6.98 -9.76
C THR A 24 21.46 -7.93 -10.93
N ARG A 25 21.27 -9.21 -10.64
CA ARG A 25 20.74 -10.16 -11.63
C ARG A 25 19.27 -9.86 -11.86
N LEU A 26 18.98 -9.16 -12.95
CA LEU A 26 17.61 -8.79 -13.32
C LEU A 26 16.84 -10.00 -13.84
N LEU A 27 15.55 -10.05 -13.51
CA LEU A 27 14.65 -11.08 -14.01
C LEU A 27 13.99 -10.62 -15.32
N PRO A 28 13.71 -11.53 -16.28
CA PRO A 28 13.15 -11.17 -17.59
C PRO A 28 11.90 -10.30 -17.51
N HIS A 29 11.00 -10.60 -16.57
CA HIS A 29 9.78 -9.84 -16.40
C HIS A 29 10.06 -8.39 -15.98
N GLN A 30 11.05 -8.15 -15.12
CA GLN A 30 11.41 -6.81 -14.67
C GLN A 30 11.88 -5.93 -15.83
N ILE A 31 12.61 -6.53 -16.78
CA ILE A 31 13.10 -5.87 -18.00
C ILE A 31 11.92 -5.53 -18.92
N GLU A 32 11.02 -6.49 -19.14
CA GLU A 32 9.83 -6.29 -19.97
C GLU A 32 8.97 -5.14 -19.43
N ALA A 33 8.62 -5.16 -18.14
CA ALA A 33 7.84 -4.08 -17.55
C ALA A 33 8.55 -2.73 -17.61
N THR A 34 9.86 -2.70 -17.38
CA THR A 34 10.65 -1.47 -17.54
C THR A 34 10.56 -0.93 -18.95
N TYR A 35 10.71 -1.79 -19.96
CA TYR A 35 10.56 -1.40 -21.35
C TYR A 35 9.16 -0.82 -21.64
N HIS A 36 8.10 -1.50 -21.19
CA HIS A 36 6.72 -1.02 -21.38
C HIS A 36 6.49 0.36 -20.74
N VAL A 37 6.95 0.55 -19.51
CA VAL A 37 6.74 1.82 -18.78
C VAL A 37 7.57 2.95 -19.42
N VAL A 38 8.83 2.71 -19.74
CA VAL A 38 9.73 3.75 -20.27
C VAL A 38 9.37 4.18 -21.68
N THR A 39 8.91 3.25 -22.53
CA THR A 39 8.52 3.55 -23.93
C THR A 39 7.13 4.16 -24.07
N SER A 40 6.31 4.11 -23.01
CA SER A 40 5.02 4.79 -22.99
C SER A 40 5.16 6.32 -23.13
N VAL A 41 4.12 6.94 -23.71
CA VAL A 41 4.02 8.40 -23.86
C VAL A 41 4.13 9.07 -22.49
N ALA A 42 3.35 8.61 -21.52
CA ALA A 42 3.41 9.03 -20.13
C ALA A 42 3.73 7.82 -19.24
N PRO A 43 4.84 7.83 -18.45
CA PRO A 43 5.24 6.70 -17.62
C PRO A 43 4.39 6.64 -16.34
N ARG A 44 3.10 6.34 -16.51
CA ARG A 44 2.09 6.28 -15.46
C ARG A 44 1.48 4.89 -15.42
N PHE A 45 1.84 4.09 -14.42
CA PHE A 45 1.49 2.67 -14.36
C PHE A 45 1.26 2.17 -12.93
N ILE A 46 0.43 1.14 -12.82
CA ILE A 46 0.27 0.33 -11.61
C ILE A 46 1.09 -0.95 -11.77
N LEU A 47 2.12 -1.13 -10.96
CA LEU A 47 2.89 -2.38 -10.87
C LEU A 47 2.21 -3.27 -9.83
N ALA A 48 1.33 -4.12 -10.31
CA ALA A 48 0.42 -4.97 -9.54
C ALA A 48 0.96 -6.41 -9.34
N ASP A 49 2.26 -6.61 -9.48
CA ASP A 49 2.93 -7.90 -9.36
C ASP A 49 2.77 -8.55 -7.99
N GLU A 50 2.71 -9.88 -7.96
CA GLU A 50 2.64 -10.67 -6.73
C GLU A 50 3.76 -10.33 -5.73
N VAL A 51 3.49 -10.47 -4.44
CA VAL A 51 4.46 -10.24 -3.36
C VAL A 51 5.71 -11.09 -3.58
N GLY A 52 6.88 -10.45 -3.56
CA GLY A 52 8.17 -11.13 -3.73
C GLY A 52 8.69 -11.22 -5.18
N LEU A 53 8.00 -10.66 -6.17
CA LEU A 53 8.53 -10.53 -7.55
C LEU A 53 9.53 -9.38 -7.75
N GLY A 54 9.83 -8.63 -6.68
CA GLY A 54 10.83 -7.56 -6.68
C GLY A 54 10.32 -6.23 -7.26
N LYS A 55 9.10 -5.80 -6.92
CA LYS A 55 8.52 -4.52 -7.36
C LYS A 55 9.42 -3.31 -7.07
N THR A 56 10.11 -3.29 -5.94
CA THR A 56 11.07 -2.22 -5.60
C THR A 56 12.25 -2.17 -6.57
N ILE A 57 12.75 -3.34 -7.00
CA ILE A 57 13.81 -3.45 -8.02
C ILE A 57 13.31 -3.03 -9.39
N GLU A 58 12.12 -3.47 -9.76
CA GLU A 58 11.48 -3.05 -11.00
C GLU A 58 11.25 -1.54 -11.05
N ALA A 59 10.77 -0.94 -9.96
CA ALA A 59 10.62 0.51 -9.84
C ALA A 59 11.96 1.23 -9.91
N GLY A 60 13.00 0.74 -9.23
CA GLY A 60 14.35 1.28 -9.34
C GLY A 60 14.91 1.22 -10.77
N LEU A 61 14.61 0.14 -11.50
CA LEU A 61 14.98 -0.05 -12.90
C LEU A 61 14.32 0.99 -13.81
N ILE A 62 13.00 1.17 -13.63
CA ILE A 62 12.20 2.17 -14.33
C ILE A 62 12.74 3.57 -14.04
N LEU A 63 12.94 3.92 -12.77
CA LEU A 63 13.45 5.22 -12.37
C LEU A 63 14.81 5.50 -13.02
N LYS A 64 15.74 4.54 -12.97
CA LYS A 64 17.06 4.67 -13.59
C LYS A 64 16.99 4.95 -15.09
N GLU A 65 16.16 4.20 -15.82
CA GLU A 65 15.98 4.38 -17.26
C GLU A 65 15.26 5.70 -17.59
N LEU A 66 14.27 6.11 -16.79
CA LEU A 66 13.63 7.41 -16.96
C LEU A 66 14.60 8.58 -16.73
N MET A 67 15.48 8.47 -15.73
CA MET A 67 16.54 9.46 -15.50
C MET A 67 17.50 9.52 -16.68
N PHE A 68 17.91 8.37 -17.20
CA PHE A 68 18.87 8.30 -18.31
C PHE A 68 18.29 8.78 -19.65
N ARG A 69 17.06 8.37 -20.00
CA ARG A 69 16.46 8.67 -21.31
C ARG A 69 15.65 9.94 -21.35
N LYS A 70 14.87 10.21 -20.29
CA LYS A 70 13.94 11.34 -20.24
C LYS A 70 14.49 12.52 -19.43
N GLY A 71 15.70 12.39 -18.85
CA GLY A 71 16.34 13.44 -18.06
C GLY A 71 15.63 13.72 -16.74
N PHE A 72 14.80 12.79 -16.26
CA PHE A 72 14.08 12.96 -15.00
C PHE A 72 15.08 13.05 -13.85
N SER A 73 14.91 14.06 -13.00
CA SER A 73 15.86 14.37 -11.94
C SER A 73 15.19 14.49 -10.59
N ARG A 74 13.93 14.96 -10.56
CA ARG A 74 13.14 15.14 -9.35
C ARG A 74 12.23 13.96 -9.10
N ILE A 75 12.58 13.13 -8.13
CA ILE A 75 11.86 11.89 -7.82
C ILE A 75 11.41 11.89 -6.36
N LEU A 76 10.11 11.65 -6.15
CA LEU A 76 9.53 11.44 -4.84
C LEU A 76 9.07 9.99 -4.69
N VAL A 77 9.53 9.32 -3.64
CA VAL A 77 9.05 7.99 -3.25
C VAL A 77 8.30 8.11 -1.93
N CYS A 78 7.03 7.73 -1.94
CA CYS A 78 6.16 7.65 -0.76
C CYS A 78 5.93 6.18 -0.42
N ALA A 79 6.45 5.70 0.70
CA ALA A 79 6.36 4.30 1.10
C ALA A 79 5.89 4.15 2.56
N PRO A 80 5.51 2.95 3.02
CA PRO A 80 5.39 2.68 4.45
C PRO A 80 6.62 3.11 5.24
N ALA A 81 6.44 3.66 6.44
CA ALA A 81 7.56 4.13 7.28
C ALA A 81 8.61 3.03 7.55
N THR A 82 8.17 1.77 7.62
CA THR A 82 9.03 0.59 7.80
C THR A 82 9.91 0.27 6.59
N LEU A 83 9.60 0.77 5.39
CA LEU A 83 10.30 0.46 4.14
C LEU A 83 11.25 1.56 3.68
N LEU A 84 11.30 2.73 4.34
CA LEU A 84 12.07 3.89 3.85
C LEU A 84 13.58 3.58 3.75
N VAL A 85 14.15 2.95 4.79
CA VAL A 85 15.57 2.59 4.83
C VAL A 85 15.89 1.52 3.78
N GLN A 86 15.00 0.55 3.60
CA GLN A 86 15.16 -0.48 2.57
C GLN A 86 15.19 0.17 1.17
N TRP A 87 14.24 1.06 0.88
CA TRP A 87 14.21 1.83 -0.38
C TRP A 87 15.53 2.58 -0.61
N GLN A 88 16.01 3.32 0.38
CA GLN A 88 17.26 4.06 0.27
C GLN A 88 18.46 3.15 0.00
N GLN A 89 18.55 2.02 0.71
CA GLN A 89 19.61 1.03 0.52
C GLN A 89 19.55 0.38 -0.86
N GLU A 90 18.36 0.02 -1.34
CA GLU A 90 18.19 -0.56 -2.67
C GLU A 90 18.59 0.42 -3.78
N MET A 91 18.14 1.67 -3.71
CA MET A 91 18.53 2.71 -4.66
C MET A 91 20.04 2.96 -4.66
N LYS A 92 20.66 3.04 -3.48
CA LYS A 92 22.10 3.25 -3.34
C LYS A 92 22.91 2.06 -3.83
N ASN A 93 22.61 0.86 -3.37
CA ASN A 93 23.47 -0.31 -3.57
C ASN A 93 23.29 -0.94 -4.95
N LYS A 94 22.07 -0.94 -5.48
CA LYS A 94 21.73 -1.65 -6.73
C LYS A 94 21.76 -0.73 -7.94
N PHE A 95 21.39 0.53 -7.76
CA PHE A 95 21.24 1.51 -8.85
C PHE A 95 22.26 2.67 -8.80
N ASN A 96 23.10 2.72 -7.75
CA ASN A 96 24.04 3.82 -7.49
C ASN A 96 23.36 5.19 -7.44
N GLU A 97 22.13 5.24 -6.92
CA GLU A 97 21.36 6.47 -6.79
C GLU A 97 21.16 6.83 -5.33
N ARG A 98 21.53 8.06 -4.96
CA ARG A 98 21.35 8.58 -3.61
C ARG A 98 19.97 9.20 -3.49
N PHE A 99 19.20 8.71 -2.53
CA PHE A 99 17.92 9.28 -2.11
C PHE A 99 18.04 9.70 -0.65
N GLU A 100 17.46 10.85 -0.33
CA GLU A 100 17.43 11.36 1.04
C GLU A 100 16.08 11.06 1.69
N ILE A 101 16.12 10.52 2.90
CA ILE A 101 14.89 10.24 3.66
C ILE A 101 14.47 11.53 4.36
N ILE A 102 13.27 12.02 4.06
CA ILE A 102 12.70 13.21 4.67
C ILE A 102 11.62 12.82 5.68
N ASN A 103 11.80 13.28 6.91
CA ASN A 103 10.92 13.06 8.05
C ASN A 103 10.77 14.36 8.87
N ARG A 104 10.13 14.31 10.03
CA ARG A 104 9.86 15.50 10.86
C ARG A 104 11.12 16.26 11.29
N SER A 105 12.25 15.59 11.54
CA SER A 105 13.44 16.24 12.11
C SER A 105 14.23 17.04 11.08
N ASN A 106 14.27 16.60 9.83
CA ASN A 106 15.00 17.26 8.74
C ASN A 106 14.11 18.02 7.75
N PHE A 107 12.79 18.01 7.95
CA PHE A 107 11.84 18.63 7.03
C PHE A 107 12.06 20.13 6.83
N GLN A 108 12.32 20.89 7.90
CA GLN A 108 12.50 22.34 7.79
C GLN A 108 13.67 22.71 6.89
N GLU A 109 14.78 21.99 7.01
CA GLU A 109 15.95 22.17 6.16
C GLU A 109 15.62 21.81 4.71
N ALA A 110 14.99 20.65 4.49
CA ALA A 110 14.61 20.20 3.15
C ALA A 110 13.62 21.16 2.46
N ALA A 111 12.60 21.62 3.18
CA ALA A 111 11.58 22.55 2.69
C ALA A 111 12.19 23.88 2.25
N SER A 112 13.23 24.35 2.94
CA SER A 112 13.94 25.58 2.57
C SER A 112 14.78 25.45 1.30
N SER A 113 15.07 24.22 0.86
CA SER A 113 16.07 23.96 -0.19
C SER A 113 15.80 22.68 -0.97
N TRP A 114 14.57 22.49 -1.50
CA TRP A 114 14.25 21.33 -2.34
C TRP A 114 15.17 21.15 -3.56
N GLN A 115 15.88 22.20 -4.00
CA GLN A 115 16.89 22.09 -5.05
C GLN A 115 18.08 21.20 -4.64
N LYS A 116 18.44 21.15 -3.35
CA LYS A 116 19.49 20.29 -2.82
C LYS A 116 19.06 18.82 -2.72
N TYR A 117 17.75 18.58 -2.70
CA TYR A 117 17.13 17.27 -2.47
C TYR A 117 16.29 16.84 -3.69
N PRO A 118 16.91 16.56 -4.85
CA PRO A 118 16.16 16.17 -6.05
C PRO A 118 15.53 14.78 -5.90
N ARG A 119 16.01 13.92 -5.01
CA ARG A 119 15.54 12.53 -4.87
C ARG A 119 15.23 12.24 -3.43
N VAL A 120 13.95 12.07 -3.14
CA VAL A 120 13.41 12.06 -1.78
C VAL A 120 12.60 10.79 -1.53
N ILE A 121 12.79 10.22 -0.36
CA ILE A 121 11.95 9.16 0.19
C ILE A 121 11.24 9.72 1.42
N THR A 122 9.93 9.55 1.52
CA THR A 122 9.16 9.92 2.70
C THR A 122 8.05 8.90 2.97
N SER A 123 7.44 8.95 4.16
CA SER A 123 6.36 8.02 4.48
C SER A 123 5.00 8.48 3.98
N ILE A 124 4.12 7.53 3.66
CA ILE A 124 2.71 7.82 3.38
C ILE A 124 2.06 8.52 4.58
N ASP A 125 2.42 8.16 5.81
CA ASP A 125 1.88 8.81 7.01
C ASP A 125 2.36 10.25 7.19
N PHE A 126 3.56 10.56 6.68
CA PHE A 126 4.12 11.91 6.72
C PHE A 126 3.36 12.86 5.78
N ILE A 127 3.05 12.42 4.55
CA ILE A 127 2.33 13.22 3.55
C ILE A 127 0.85 13.47 3.90
N LYS A 128 0.26 12.63 4.78
CA LYS A 128 -1.12 12.84 5.29
C LYS A 128 -1.25 14.15 6.04
N ASN A 129 -0.19 14.60 6.72
CA ASN A 129 -0.22 15.82 7.51
C ASN A 129 -0.23 17.05 6.57
N PRO A 130 -1.26 17.91 6.61
CA PRO A 130 -1.38 19.05 5.69
C PRO A 130 -0.19 19.99 5.72
N LYS A 131 0.45 20.18 6.89
CA LYS A 131 1.64 21.04 7.03
C LYS A 131 2.80 20.58 6.15
N TYR A 132 3.02 19.27 6.08
CA TYR A 132 4.12 18.69 5.31
C TYR A 132 3.70 18.43 3.86
N GLY A 133 2.49 17.89 3.67
CA GLY A 133 1.96 17.57 2.35
C GLY A 133 1.84 18.79 1.44
N GLU A 134 1.28 19.90 1.91
CA GLU A 134 1.12 21.10 1.07
C GLU A 134 2.46 21.70 0.62
N GLU A 135 3.50 21.60 1.45
CA GLU A 135 4.84 22.09 1.10
C GLU A 135 5.53 21.17 0.06
N ILE A 136 5.36 19.84 0.18
CA ILE A 136 5.83 18.90 -0.86
C ILE A 136 5.09 19.15 -2.18
N LEU A 137 3.81 19.49 -2.13
CA LEU A 137 2.97 19.79 -3.30
C LEU A 137 3.33 21.11 -4.00
N ARG A 138 4.05 22.03 -3.34
CA ARG A 138 4.58 23.24 -3.98
C ARG A 138 5.74 22.94 -4.91
N THR A 139 6.44 21.83 -4.67
CA THR A 139 7.55 21.39 -5.51
C THR A 139 7.05 20.59 -6.70
N ARG A 140 7.65 20.83 -7.88
CA ARG A 140 7.42 20.01 -9.07
C ARG A 140 8.27 18.75 -9.00
N TRP A 141 7.63 17.61 -9.22
CA TRP A 141 8.28 16.30 -9.27
C TRP A 141 8.16 15.74 -10.70
N ASP A 142 9.23 15.17 -11.22
CA ASP A 142 9.20 14.52 -12.54
C ASP A 142 8.48 13.17 -12.42
N VAL A 143 8.82 12.40 -11.38
CA VAL A 143 8.21 11.11 -11.07
C VAL A 143 7.82 11.03 -9.60
N VAL A 144 6.63 10.50 -9.35
CA VAL A 144 6.18 10.12 -8.00
C VAL A 144 5.94 8.61 -7.97
N VAL A 145 6.44 7.96 -6.93
CA VAL A 145 6.23 6.53 -6.66
C VAL A 145 5.46 6.39 -5.36
N PHE A 146 4.36 5.65 -5.36
CA PHE A 146 3.67 5.23 -4.15
C PHE A 146 3.85 3.72 -3.97
N ASP A 147 4.60 3.34 -2.95
CA ASP A 147 4.73 1.94 -2.55
C ASP A 147 3.61 1.54 -1.58
N GLU A 148 3.17 0.29 -1.68
CA GLU A 148 1.92 -0.18 -1.08
C GLU A 148 0.73 0.75 -1.35
N ALA A 149 0.53 1.08 -2.64
CA ALA A 149 -0.50 2.00 -3.13
C ALA A 149 -1.93 1.63 -2.70
N HIS A 150 -2.18 0.38 -2.26
CA HIS A 150 -3.44 -0.04 -1.62
C HIS A 150 -3.77 0.74 -0.33
N ARG A 151 -2.81 1.52 0.22
CA ARG A 151 -3.00 2.45 1.34
C ARG A 151 -3.62 3.78 0.93
N LEU A 152 -3.64 4.11 -0.37
CA LEU A 152 -4.30 5.30 -0.92
C LEU A 152 -5.81 5.05 -1.02
N ARG A 153 -6.47 4.88 0.13
CA ARG A 153 -7.89 4.55 0.18
C ARG A 153 -8.78 5.75 -0.18
N ARG A 154 -9.84 5.49 -0.93
CA ARG A 154 -10.94 6.42 -1.16
C ARG A 154 -12.19 5.62 -1.40
N ASP A 155 -13.26 6.05 -0.77
CA ASP A 155 -14.62 5.62 -1.07
C ASP A 155 -15.39 6.81 -1.65
N TYR A 156 -16.55 6.57 -2.25
CA TYR A 156 -17.41 7.63 -2.78
C TYR A 156 -17.71 8.73 -1.75
N ALA A 157 -17.95 8.35 -0.49
CA ALA A 157 -18.31 9.26 0.58
C ALA A 157 -17.12 9.93 1.27
N LYS A 158 -15.94 9.28 1.30
CA LYS A 158 -14.79 9.71 2.11
C LYS A 158 -13.51 9.69 1.30
N VAL A 159 -12.90 10.86 1.15
CA VAL A 159 -11.56 11.01 0.59
C VAL A 159 -10.56 11.04 1.75
N THR A 160 -9.65 10.05 1.81
CA THR A 160 -8.58 10.06 2.82
C THR A 160 -7.53 11.11 2.49
N HIS A 161 -6.82 11.61 3.51
CA HIS A 161 -5.73 12.56 3.32
C HIS A 161 -4.63 12.03 2.37
N ALA A 162 -4.30 10.74 2.47
CA ALA A 162 -3.31 10.11 1.61
C ALA A 162 -3.74 10.11 0.14
N TYR A 163 -5.00 9.73 -0.15
CA TYR A 163 -5.53 9.79 -1.51
C TYR A 163 -5.62 11.24 -2.00
N GLY A 164 -6.11 12.18 -1.18
CA GLY A 164 -6.21 13.58 -1.55
C GLY A 164 -4.86 14.21 -1.91
N PHE A 165 -3.80 13.85 -1.19
CA PHE A 165 -2.43 14.21 -1.55
C PHE A 165 -2.03 13.58 -2.90
N ALA A 166 -2.28 12.28 -3.07
CA ALA A 166 -1.93 11.55 -4.29
C ALA A 166 -2.64 12.15 -5.53
N GLU A 167 -3.92 12.53 -5.42
CA GLU A 167 -4.69 13.17 -6.49
C GLU A 167 -4.16 14.56 -6.84
N LYS A 168 -3.74 15.36 -5.84
CA LYS A 168 -3.12 16.66 -6.09
C LYS A 168 -1.76 16.53 -6.78
N ILE A 169 -0.92 15.59 -6.31
CA ILE A 169 0.44 15.43 -6.83
C ILE A 169 0.46 14.73 -8.19
N SER A 170 -0.50 13.84 -8.46
CA SER A 170 -0.62 13.13 -9.75
C SER A 170 -0.84 14.08 -10.92
N ASN A 171 -1.42 15.26 -10.67
CA ASN A 171 -1.62 16.33 -11.65
C ASN A 171 -0.38 17.23 -11.83
N LYS A 172 0.61 17.12 -10.95
CA LYS A 172 1.83 17.94 -10.92
C LYS A 172 3.10 17.16 -11.32
N CYS A 173 2.96 15.88 -11.67
CA CYS A 173 4.07 15.03 -12.11
C CYS A 173 3.86 14.42 -13.50
N GLN A 174 4.96 14.13 -14.20
CA GLN A 174 4.92 13.50 -15.52
C GLN A 174 4.81 11.98 -15.40
N GLY A 175 5.59 11.37 -14.50
CA GLY A 175 5.54 9.96 -14.17
C GLY A 175 4.83 9.67 -12.85
N LEU A 176 4.09 8.57 -12.81
CA LEU A 176 3.42 8.09 -11.62
C LEU A 176 3.48 6.57 -11.55
N LEU A 177 4.17 6.02 -10.56
CA LEU A 177 4.22 4.57 -10.36
C LEU A 177 3.48 4.20 -9.08
N LEU A 178 2.44 3.38 -9.21
CA LEU A 178 1.72 2.82 -8.06
C LEU A 178 2.14 1.37 -7.88
N LEU A 179 2.85 1.05 -6.80
CA LEU A 179 3.31 -0.31 -6.52
C LEU A 179 2.38 -0.96 -5.50
N THR A 180 1.82 -2.13 -5.82
CA THR A 180 0.97 -2.86 -4.88
C THR A 180 0.89 -4.32 -5.28
N ALA A 181 0.86 -5.27 -4.34
CA ALA A 181 0.52 -6.65 -4.69
C ALA A 181 -1.00 -6.88 -4.80
N THR A 182 -1.77 -6.04 -4.12
CA THR A 182 -3.22 -6.17 -3.91
C THR A 182 -3.89 -4.87 -4.33
N PRO A 183 -4.14 -4.66 -5.64
CA PRO A 183 -4.69 -3.41 -6.13
C PRO A 183 -6.13 -3.14 -5.65
N PHE A 184 -6.86 -4.14 -5.16
CA PHE A 184 -8.14 -3.96 -4.49
C PHE A 184 -8.40 -5.11 -3.51
N ARG A 185 -9.07 -4.83 -2.39
CA ARG A 185 -9.37 -5.81 -1.33
C ARG A 185 -10.84 -6.26 -1.36
N GLY A 186 -11.32 -6.58 -2.56
CA GLY A 186 -12.70 -7.08 -2.77
C GLY A 186 -13.72 -6.01 -3.15
N LYS A 187 -13.40 -4.71 -3.05
CA LYS A 187 -14.24 -3.62 -3.54
C LYS A 187 -13.70 -3.08 -4.87
N LEU A 188 -14.48 -3.18 -5.95
CA LEU A 188 -14.12 -2.65 -7.28
C LEU A 188 -13.96 -1.12 -7.29
N GLU A 189 -14.60 -0.44 -6.35
CA GLU A 189 -14.47 1.00 -6.15
C GLU A 189 -13.04 1.44 -5.83
N GLU A 190 -12.31 0.68 -4.99
CA GLU A 190 -10.90 0.96 -4.67
C GLU A 190 -10.04 0.94 -5.94
N LEU A 191 -10.31 -0.04 -6.82
CA LEU A 191 -9.62 -0.19 -8.09
C LEU A 191 -9.88 1.00 -9.02
N PHE A 192 -11.13 1.49 -9.08
CA PHE A 192 -11.50 2.66 -9.88
C PHE A 192 -10.67 3.88 -9.49
N PHE A 193 -10.57 4.16 -8.18
CA PHE A 193 -9.85 5.34 -7.70
C PHE A 193 -8.34 5.23 -7.91
N LEU A 194 -7.73 4.04 -7.76
CA LEU A 194 -6.32 3.86 -8.10
C LEU A 194 -6.04 4.06 -9.59
N ILE A 195 -6.89 3.54 -10.47
CA ILE A 195 -6.73 3.73 -11.91
C ILE A 195 -6.92 5.20 -12.28
N ARG A 196 -7.87 5.90 -11.64
CA ARG A 196 -8.12 7.31 -11.85
C ARG A 196 -6.90 8.20 -11.53
N LEU A 197 -6.09 7.84 -10.53
CA LEU A 197 -4.83 8.53 -10.25
C LEU A 197 -3.83 8.42 -11.42
N VAL A 198 -3.82 7.26 -12.08
CA VAL A 198 -2.93 6.98 -13.22
C VAL A 198 -3.43 7.64 -14.49
N ASP A 199 -4.69 7.39 -14.85
CA ASP A 199 -5.37 8.03 -15.98
C ASP A 199 -6.88 8.17 -15.69
N PRO A 200 -7.40 9.42 -15.58
CA PRO A 200 -8.81 9.65 -15.26
C PRO A 200 -9.77 9.33 -16.41
N HIS A 201 -9.29 9.05 -17.63
CA HIS A 201 -10.14 8.84 -18.81
C HIS A 201 -10.42 7.37 -19.11
N ILE A 202 -9.58 6.43 -18.64
CA ILE A 202 -9.67 5.01 -19.01
C ILE A 202 -11.01 4.38 -18.60
N LEU A 203 -11.49 4.71 -17.40
CA LEU A 203 -12.73 4.15 -16.84
C LEU A 203 -13.93 5.12 -16.95
N GLY A 204 -13.71 6.33 -17.48
CA GLY A 204 -14.74 7.37 -17.55
C GLY A 204 -15.22 7.88 -16.19
N PRO A 205 -16.39 8.55 -16.15
CA PRO A 205 -16.99 9.03 -14.92
C PRO A 205 -17.37 7.89 -13.97
N TYR A 206 -17.32 8.16 -12.66
CA TYR A 206 -17.64 7.16 -11.63
C TYR A 206 -19.06 6.59 -11.77
N THR A 207 -20.04 7.43 -12.10
CA THR A 207 -21.44 7.00 -12.30
C THR A 207 -21.57 6.00 -13.44
N SER A 208 -20.90 6.22 -14.56
CA SER A 208 -20.85 5.28 -15.68
C SER A 208 -20.16 3.97 -15.28
N PHE A 209 -19.03 4.06 -14.57
CA PHE A 209 -18.31 2.88 -14.06
C PHE A 209 -19.20 2.01 -13.16
N VAL A 210 -19.94 2.62 -12.23
CA VAL A 210 -20.86 1.89 -11.34
C VAL A 210 -21.95 1.17 -12.14
N GLN A 211 -22.58 1.85 -13.10
CA GLN A 211 -23.64 1.27 -13.93
C GLN A 211 -23.13 0.14 -14.84
N GLU A 212 -21.94 0.31 -15.41
CA GLU A 212 -21.36 -0.65 -16.37
C GLU A 212 -20.79 -1.89 -15.67
N TYR A 213 -20.11 -1.74 -14.52
CA TYR A 213 -19.31 -2.82 -13.94
C TYR A 213 -19.73 -3.26 -12.53
N MET A 214 -20.31 -2.39 -11.71
CA MET A 214 -20.70 -2.75 -10.34
C MET A 214 -22.14 -3.27 -10.27
N MET A 215 -23.08 -2.59 -10.94
CA MET A 215 -24.49 -3.01 -10.97
C MET A 215 -24.73 -4.25 -11.85
N ARG A 216 -23.84 -4.50 -12.82
CA ARG A 216 -23.85 -5.68 -13.69
C ARG A 216 -22.84 -6.75 -13.24
N SER A 217 -22.65 -6.85 -11.92
CA SER A 217 -21.74 -7.85 -11.33
C SER A 217 -22.12 -9.26 -11.81
N GLY A 218 -21.22 -9.92 -12.55
CA GLY A 218 -21.45 -11.24 -13.15
C GLY A 218 -21.56 -11.24 -14.68
N ASP A 219 -21.66 -10.08 -15.34
CA ASP A 219 -21.59 -9.99 -16.80
C ASP A 219 -20.13 -10.17 -17.28
N GLU A 220 -19.86 -11.30 -17.93
CA GLU A 220 -18.53 -11.62 -18.48
C GLU A 220 -18.05 -10.60 -19.52
N ARG A 221 -18.96 -10.02 -20.32
CA ARG A 221 -18.58 -9.04 -21.34
C ARG A 221 -18.11 -7.75 -20.69
N ALA A 222 -18.84 -7.26 -19.70
CA ALA A 222 -18.45 -6.08 -18.92
C ALA A 222 -17.11 -6.32 -18.21
N MET A 223 -16.93 -7.50 -17.59
CA MET A 223 -15.67 -7.83 -16.91
C MET A 223 -14.48 -7.96 -17.87
N ASN A 224 -14.68 -8.49 -19.07
CA ASN A 224 -13.63 -8.57 -20.08
C ASN A 224 -13.28 -7.19 -20.65
N ASP A 225 -14.26 -6.32 -20.88
CA ASP A 225 -14.01 -4.93 -21.25
C ASP A 225 -13.22 -4.19 -20.16
N LEU A 226 -13.62 -4.35 -18.89
CA LEU A 226 -12.90 -3.78 -17.75
C LEU A 226 -11.46 -4.27 -17.71
N LYS A 227 -11.22 -5.58 -17.84
CA LYS A 227 -9.86 -6.14 -17.90
C LYS A 227 -9.04 -5.51 -19.03
N ASN A 228 -9.60 -5.42 -20.24
CA ASN A 228 -8.92 -4.82 -21.40
C ASN A 228 -8.57 -3.34 -21.19
N LYS A 229 -9.43 -2.58 -20.50
CA LYS A 229 -9.14 -1.19 -20.12
C LYS A 229 -8.01 -1.11 -19.09
N ILE A 230 -8.04 -1.97 -18.07
CA ILE A 230 -7.07 -1.99 -16.98
C ILE A 230 -5.68 -2.40 -17.45
N THR A 231 -5.56 -3.40 -18.33
CA THR A 231 -4.26 -3.90 -18.82
C THR A 231 -3.43 -2.84 -19.55
N LYS A 232 -4.02 -1.73 -19.96
CA LYS A 232 -3.31 -0.60 -20.59
C LYS A 232 -2.43 0.17 -19.60
N VAL A 233 -2.78 0.16 -18.32
CA VAL A 233 -2.10 0.93 -17.26
C VAL A 233 -1.65 0.09 -16.07
N MET A 234 -2.06 -1.18 -16.01
CA MET A 234 -1.67 -2.09 -14.94
C MET A 234 -0.86 -3.26 -15.49
N LEU A 235 0.32 -3.46 -14.92
CA LEU A 235 1.16 -4.64 -15.16
C LEU A 235 1.01 -5.59 -13.98
N ARG A 236 0.55 -6.82 -14.21
CA ARG A 236 0.34 -7.82 -13.17
C ARG A 236 0.84 -9.17 -13.62
N ARG A 237 1.80 -9.72 -12.87
CA ARG A 237 2.31 -11.09 -13.03
C ARG A 237 2.23 -11.87 -11.72
N ARG A 238 2.04 -13.19 -11.83
CA ARG A 238 2.09 -14.13 -10.71
C ARG A 238 3.37 -14.95 -10.73
N LYS A 239 3.81 -15.43 -9.55
CA LYS A 239 4.99 -16.30 -9.42
C LYS A 239 4.89 -17.56 -10.27
N ILE A 240 3.69 -18.10 -10.41
CA ILE A 240 3.44 -19.30 -11.22
C ILE A 240 3.66 -19.04 -12.73
N GLU A 241 3.43 -17.81 -13.19
CA GLU A 241 3.63 -17.39 -14.58
C GLU A 241 5.12 -17.10 -14.84
N VAL A 242 5.81 -16.50 -13.87
CA VAL A 242 7.25 -16.19 -13.97
C VAL A 242 8.12 -17.45 -13.84
N GLY A 243 7.73 -18.39 -12.99
CA GLY A 243 8.50 -19.60 -12.69
C GLY A 243 9.73 -19.33 -11.80
N GLY A 244 10.42 -20.39 -11.37
CA GLY A 244 11.65 -20.28 -10.56
C GLY A 244 11.42 -20.05 -9.05
N PHE A 245 10.19 -20.15 -8.56
CA PHE A 245 9.85 -20.03 -7.15
C PHE A 245 9.47 -21.38 -6.53
N THR A 246 9.84 -21.59 -5.26
CA THR A 246 9.46 -22.77 -4.50
C THR A 246 7.95 -22.83 -4.31
N LYS A 247 7.33 -23.99 -4.55
CA LYS A 247 5.89 -24.19 -4.32
C LYS A 247 5.58 -24.05 -2.82
N ARG A 248 4.55 -23.29 -2.49
CA ARG A 248 4.01 -23.19 -1.12
C ARG A 248 2.97 -24.27 -0.91
N HIS A 249 3.16 -25.09 0.12
CA HIS A 249 2.15 -26.02 0.63
C HIS A 249 1.50 -25.41 1.86
N ALA A 250 0.27 -24.93 1.73
CA ALA A 250 -0.50 -24.40 2.86
C ALA A 250 -1.41 -25.51 3.40
N ILE A 251 -1.24 -25.87 4.67
CA ILE A 251 -2.06 -26.86 5.37
C ILE A 251 -2.84 -26.11 6.44
N THR A 252 -4.16 -26.17 6.39
CA THR A 252 -5.03 -25.64 7.45
C THR A 252 -5.30 -26.75 8.45
N VAL A 253 -4.75 -26.63 9.65
CA VAL A 253 -5.08 -27.50 10.77
C VAL A 253 -6.29 -26.90 11.49
N ARG A 254 -7.39 -27.64 11.54
CA ARG A 254 -8.55 -27.27 12.35
C ARG A 254 -8.30 -27.73 13.77
N LEU A 255 -8.46 -26.82 14.73
CA LEU A 255 -8.41 -27.11 16.15
C LEU A 255 -9.83 -27.05 16.70
N GLU A 256 -10.20 -28.03 17.50
CA GLU A 256 -11.43 -28.01 18.27
C GLU A 256 -11.11 -27.54 19.68
N LEU A 257 -11.89 -26.60 20.21
CA LEU A 257 -11.74 -26.15 21.59
C LEU A 257 -12.13 -27.28 22.54
N SER A 258 -11.36 -27.48 23.60
CA SER A 258 -11.80 -28.31 24.73
C SER A 258 -13.08 -27.75 25.36
N PRO A 259 -13.86 -28.56 26.08
CA PRO A 259 -15.05 -28.09 26.78
C PRO A 259 -14.79 -26.87 27.67
N GLU A 260 -13.67 -26.85 28.40
CA GLU A 260 -13.28 -25.76 29.30
C GLU A 260 -12.92 -24.49 28.52
N GLU A 261 -12.15 -24.61 27.43
CA GLU A 261 -11.83 -23.48 26.54
C GLU A 261 -13.08 -22.92 25.87
N ARG A 262 -14.03 -23.79 25.52
CA ARG A 262 -15.30 -23.38 24.92
C ARG A 262 -16.14 -22.56 25.89
N ILE A 263 -16.26 -23.02 27.14
CA ILE A 263 -16.96 -22.27 28.20
C ILE A 263 -16.30 -20.91 28.39
N PHE A 264 -14.98 -20.87 28.56
CA PHE A 264 -14.24 -19.63 28.73
C PHE A 264 -14.41 -18.66 27.56
N TYR A 265 -14.39 -19.19 26.33
CA TYR A 265 -14.61 -18.41 25.11
C TYR A 265 -16.01 -17.81 25.07
N ASP A 266 -17.04 -18.62 25.33
CA ASP A 266 -18.44 -18.20 25.29
C ASP A 266 -18.72 -17.15 26.39
N GLU A 267 -18.23 -17.36 27.63
CA GLU A 267 -18.38 -16.41 28.74
C GLU A 267 -17.68 -15.06 28.48
N THR A 268 -16.44 -15.10 27.98
CA THR A 268 -15.70 -13.88 27.63
C THR A 268 -16.41 -13.13 26.51
N THR A 269 -16.87 -13.85 25.49
CA THR A 269 -17.58 -13.26 24.34
C THR A 269 -18.90 -12.61 24.80
N GLU A 270 -19.63 -13.24 25.72
CA GLU A 270 -20.86 -12.67 26.27
C GLU A 270 -20.59 -11.40 27.09
N TYR A 271 -19.56 -11.41 27.93
CA TYR A 271 -19.10 -10.23 28.67
C TYR A 271 -18.77 -9.08 27.71
N VAL A 272 -17.89 -9.33 26.74
CA VAL A 272 -17.46 -8.34 25.74
C VAL A 272 -18.65 -7.74 24.99
N LYS A 273 -19.59 -8.58 24.52
CA LYS A 273 -20.79 -8.13 23.80
C LYS A 273 -21.66 -7.22 24.65
N ARG A 274 -21.91 -7.60 25.90
CA ARG A 274 -22.74 -6.81 26.82
C ARG A 274 -22.14 -5.43 27.07
N GLU A 275 -20.87 -5.39 27.45
CA GLU A 275 -20.18 -4.14 27.77
C GLU A 275 -19.98 -3.26 26.54
N TYR A 276 -19.74 -3.84 25.36
CA TYR A 276 -19.67 -3.11 24.10
C TYR A 276 -21.00 -2.40 23.79
N ASN A 277 -22.13 -3.12 23.91
CA ASN A 277 -23.45 -2.55 23.66
C ASN A 277 -23.79 -1.42 24.65
N LEU A 278 -23.45 -1.59 25.93
CA LEU A 278 -23.60 -0.53 26.94
C LEU A 278 -22.74 0.69 26.58
N ALA A 279 -21.48 0.49 26.22
CA ALA A 279 -20.58 1.55 25.81
C ALA A 279 -21.09 2.32 24.58
N MET A 280 -21.68 1.63 23.60
CA MET A 280 -22.30 2.26 22.44
C MET A 280 -23.53 3.09 22.81
N ALA A 281 -24.38 2.58 23.70
CA ALA A 281 -25.55 3.30 24.21
C ALA A 281 -25.15 4.57 25.00
N GLU A 282 -24.10 4.49 25.80
CA GLU A 282 -23.54 5.59 26.59
C GLU A 282 -22.61 6.52 25.78
N LYS A 283 -22.40 6.23 24.49
CA LYS A 283 -21.47 6.95 23.59
C LYS A 283 -20.01 6.97 24.11
N SER A 284 -19.63 5.98 24.92
CA SER A 284 -18.29 5.80 25.45
C SER A 284 -17.42 5.00 24.48
N ARG A 285 -16.89 5.68 23.45
CA ARG A 285 -16.06 5.06 22.40
C ARG A 285 -14.83 4.33 22.95
N ALA A 286 -14.19 4.88 23.97
CA ALA A 286 -13.01 4.28 24.60
C ALA A 286 -13.32 2.91 25.22
N THR A 287 -14.47 2.78 25.88
CA THR A 287 -14.88 1.51 26.50
C THR A 287 -15.22 0.47 25.43
N GLY A 288 -15.93 0.87 24.37
CA GLY A 288 -16.21 0.00 23.23
C GLY A 288 -14.93 -0.54 22.58
N PHE A 289 -13.90 0.31 22.45
CA PHE A 289 -12.61 -0.09 21.90
C PHE A 289 -11.91 -1.17 22.76
N ILE A 290 -11.90 -1.00 24.09
CA ILE A 290 -11.29 -2.00 25.00
C ILE A 290 -11.97 -3.36 24.84
N MET A 291 -13.30 -3.38 24.66
CA MET A 291 -14.06 -4.62 24.46
C MET A 291 -13.65 -5.34 23.17
N ILE A 292 -13.43 -4.58 22.08
CA ILE A 292 -12.88 -5.14 20.83
C ILE A 292 -11.48 -5.72 21.06
N VAL A 293 -10.63 -5.04 21.83
CA VAL A 293 -9.29 -5.54 22.18
C VAL A 293 -9.40 -6.84 22.96
N PHE A 294 -10.32 -6.96 23.92
CA PHE A 294 -10.51 -8.19 24.69
C PHE A 294 -10.92 -9.35 23.80
N GLN A 295 -11.83 -9.13 22.83
CA GLN A 295 -12.19 -10.14 21.84
C GLN A 295 -10.98 -10.61 21.02
N LYS A 296 -10.12 -9.68 20.58
CA LYS A 296 -8.89 -10.03 19.83
C LYS A 296 -7.86 -10.77 20.68
N LEU A 297 -7.78 -10.45 21.98
CA LEU A 297 -6.88 -11.12 22.92
C LEU A 297 -7.32 -12.56 23.21
N LEU A 298 -8.62 -12.84 23.21
CA LEU A 298 -9.18 -14.18 23.36
C LEU A 298 -8.62 -15.17 22.31
N ASP A 299 -8.49 -14.72 21.06
CA ASP A 299 -8.02 -15.56 19.95
C ASP A 299 -6.49 -15.67 19.87
N SER A 300 -5.75 -14.79 20.54
CA SER A 300 -4.30 -14.68 20.38
C SER A 300 -3.49 -15.09 21.62
N SER A 301 -3.98 -14.79 22.83
CA SER A 301 -3.29 -15.15 24.08
C SER A 301 -4.22 -15.07 25.29
N THR A 302 -4.59 -16.23 25.83
CA THR A 302 -5.35 -16.34 27.10
C THR A 302 -4.67 -15.61 28.26
N ARG A 303 -3.33 -15.63 28.31
CA ARG A 303 -2.56 -14.95 29.36
C ARG A 303 -2.64 -13.42 29.25
N ALA A 304 -2.61 -12.89 28.02
CA ALA A 304 -2.77 -11.46 27.79
C ALA A 304 -4.20 -11.01 28.13
N LEU A 305 -5.20 -11.80 27.75
CA LEU A 305 -6.60 -11.55 28.11
C LEU A 305 -6.79 -11.55 29.64
N LEU A 306 -6.23 -12.52 30.36
CA LEU A 306 -6.31 -12.57 31.82
C LEU A 306 -5.78 -11.28 32.46
N ARG A 307 -4.58 -10.83 32.06
CA ARG A 307 -4.01 -9.56 32.55
C ARG A 307 -4.89 -8.36 32.23
N ALA A 308 -5.48 -8.34 31.04
CA ALA A 308 -6.38 -7.27 30.62
C ALA A 308 -7.66 -7.24 31.47
N LEU A 309 -8.25 -8.41 31.75
CA LEU A 309 -9.40 -8.57 32.65
C LEU A 309 -9.07 -8.19 34.10
N GLU A 310 -7.90 -8.59 34.62
CA GLU A 310 -7.42 -8.21 35.95
C GLU A 310 -7.27 -6.68 36.08
N ASN A 311 -6.63 -6.05 35.09
CA ASN A 311 -6.51 -4.59 35.05
C ASN A 311 -7.89 -3.91 35.00
N ARG A 312 -8.81 -4.43 34.19
CA ARG A 312 -10.17 -3.91 34.09
C ARG A 312 -10.94 -4.06 35.40
N LYS A 313 -10.81 -5.20 36.08
CA LYS A 313 -11.41 -5.45 37.41
C LYS A 313 -10.90 -4.44 38.43
N MET A 314 -9.58 -4.28 38.56
CA MET A 314 -8.98 -3.32 39.48
C MET A 314 -9.45 -1.88 39.21
N MET A 315 -9.62 -1.50 37.93
CA MET A 315 -10.10 -0.18 37.56
C MET A 315 -11.57 0.04 37.94
N LEU A 316 -12.42 -0.96 37.72
CA LEU A 316 -13.84 -0.91 38.10
C LEU A 316 -14.02 -0.82 39.61
N GLU A 317 -13.22 -1.57 40.37
CA GLU A 317 -13.23 -1.54 41.84
C GLU A 317 -12.76 -0.18 42.39
N ASN A 318 -11.78 0.46 41.75
CA ASN A 318 -11.20 1.73 42.20
C ASN A 318 -11.87 3.00 41.62
N LYS A 319 -12.95 2.87 40.82
CA LYS A 319 -13.67 4.00 40.17
C LYS A 319 -12.78 5.00 39.41
N MET A 320 -11.67 4.55 38.82
CA MET A 320 -10.77 5.44 38.07
C MET A 320 -11.27 5.67 36.62
N HIS A 321 -11.03 6.88 36.07
CA HIS A 321 -11.30 7.23 34.67
C HIS A 321 -10.06 6.99 33.76
N PHE A 322 -10.30 6.63 32.51
CA PHE A 322 -9.33 6.01 31.59
C PHE A 322 -8.41 7.01 30.84
N PRO A 323 -7.11 6.73 30.73
CA PRO A 323 -6.32 7.09 29.55
C PRO A 323 -6.03 5.85 28.69
N VAL A 324 -6.50 5.88 27.44
CA VAL A 324 -6.41 4.80 26.43
C VAL A 324 -4.96 4.38 26.14
N SER A 325 -3.99 5.27 26.40
CA SER A 325 -2.55 5.04 26.21
C SER A 325 -1.93 3.94 27.07
N SER A 326 -2.62 3.47 28.11
CA SER A 326 -2.08 2.49 29.06
C SER A 326 -2.09 1.04 28.56
N PHE A 327 -2.80 0.74 27.46
CA PHE A 327 -2.97 -0.64 26.99
C PHE A 327 -2.17 -1.04 25.76
N MET A 328 -1.63 -0.12 24.94
CA MET A 328 -0.62 -0.36 23.89
C MET A 328 -0.46 0.83 22.92
N ASP A 329 0.72 0.91 22.29
CA ASP A 329 1.04 1.70 21.09
C ASP A 329 0.35 1.11 19.83
N PHE A 330 -0.95 1.36 19.62
CA PHE A 330 -1.60 1.12 18.32
C PHE A 330 -2.24 2.42 17.81
N ASP A 331 -1.94 2.76 16.56
CA ASP A 331 -2.41 3.97 15.88
C ASP A 331 -3.95 4.00 15.76
N GLU A 332 -4.55 5.19 15.96
CA GLU A 332 -5.98 5.46 15.79
C GLU A 332 -6.54 5.08 14.40
N ASP A 333 -5.69 4.85 13.39
CA ASP A 333 -6.08 4.49 12.02
C ASP A 333 -6.63 3.04 11.88
N ASP A 334 -6.46 2.17 12.88
CA ASP A 334 -7.10 0.83 12.93
C ASP A 334 -8.61 0.91 13.29
N PHE A 335 -9.08 2.07 13.72
CA PHE A 335 -10.47 2.36 14.12
C PHE A 335 -11.45 2.30 12.92
N ASP A 336 -11.07 2.85 11.77
CA ASP A 336 -11.93 2.97 10.58
C ASP A 336 -12.13 1.63 9.82
N ALA A 337 -11.32 0.61 10.13
CA ALA A 337 -11.36 -0.69 9.44
C ALA A 337 -12.32 -1.70 10.08
N LEU A 338 -12.82 -1.43 11.29
CA LEU A 338 -13.68 -2.33 12.05
C LEU A 338 -15.16 -1.91 12.05
N GLU A 339 -15.46 -0.69 11.59
CA GLU A 339 -16.83 -0.20 11.40
C GLU A 339 -17.45 -0.58 10.03
N ASN A 340 -16.79 -1.39 9.19
CA ASN A 340 -17.34 -1.84 7.89
C ASN A 340 -17.14 -3.33 7.60
#